data_AF-A0A2V9QKW4-F1
#
_entry.id   AF-A0A2V9QKW4-F1
#
_cell.length_a   1.000
_cell.length_b   1.000
_cell.length_c   1.000
_cell.angle_alpha   90.00
_cell.angle_beta   90.00
_cell.angle_gamma   90.00
#
_symmetry.space_group_name_H-M   'P 1'
#
loop_
_entity.id
_entity.type
_entity.pdbx_description
1 polymer ?
#
loop_
_entity_poly.entity_id
_entity_poly.type
_entity_poly.pdbx_seq_one_letter_code
_entity_poly.pdbx_strand_id
1 'polypeptide(L)'
;MAKLKVLYGELNEQTLAAQAEALQKAGHEVQPAVGRKGVQDALGSGNFDLVILGPTLTRDDRHHLPYMVKKASKQTKVLVMHTDGSRH
;
A
#
# COMPACT_ATOMS: atom_id res chain seq x y z
N MET A 1 11.70 16.48 6.16
CA MET A 1 11.13 15.13 6.39
C MET A 1 12.01 14.13 5.65
N ALA A 2 12.23 12.94 6.19
CA ALA A 2 13.02 11.91 5.51
C ALA A 2 12.24 11.32 4.33
N LYS A 3 12.90 11.15 3.17
CA LYS A 3 12.33 10.48 2.00
C LYS A 3 12.17 8.99 2.31
N LEU A 4 10.94 8.49 2.22
CA LEU A 4 10.60 7.08 2.42
C LEU A 4 10.39 6.42 1.07
N LYS A 5 10.74 5.13 0.98
CA LYS A 5 10.33 4.26 -0.12
C LYS A 5 9.02 3.57 0.24
N VAL A 6 7.95 3.95 -0.44
CA VAL A 6 6.56 3.59 -0.16
C VAL A 6 6.02 2.67 -1.25
N LEU A 7 5.42 1.56 -0.86
CA LEU A 7 4.53 0.79 -1.72
C LEU A 7 3.09 1.20 -1.41
N TYR A 8 2.38 1.75 -2.40
CA TYR A 8 0.99 2.19 -2.26
C TYR A 8 0.07 1.24 -3.03
N GLY A 9 -0.82 0.53 -2.32
CA GLY A 9 -1.70 -0.48 -2.89
C GLY A 9 -3.17 -0.07 -2.88
N GLU A 10 -3.84 -0.14 -4.03
CA GLU A 10 -5.27 0.13 -4.19
C GLU A 10 -5.90 -0.84 -5.18
N LEU A 11 -7.23 -0.98 -5.14
CA LEU A 11 -7.97 -1.70 -6.19
C LEU A 11 -8.46 -0.76 -7.30
N ASN A 12 -8.72 0.51 -6.98
CA ASN A 12 -9.20 1.52 -7.92
C ASN A 12 -8.01 2.32 -8.47
N GLU A 13 -7.80 2.27 -9.78
CA GLU A 13 -6.63 2.87 -10.42
C GLU A 13 -6.62 4.40 -10.37
N GLN A 14 -7.79 5.05 -10.37
CA GLN A 14 -7.87 6.52 -10.27
C GLN A 14 -7.44 6.98 -8.87
N THR A 15 -7.90 6.29 -7.83
CA THR A 15 -7.49 6.53 -6.44
C THR A 15 -6.00 6.24 -6.29
N LEU A 16 -5.52 5.14 -6.87
CA LEU A 16 -4.11 4.78 -6.86
C LEU A 16 -3.24 5.90 -7.44
N ALA A 17 -3.59 6.38 -8.63
CA ALA A 17 -2.85 7.43 -9.32
C ALA A 17 -2.84 8.74 -8.51
N ALA A 18 -4.02 9.19 -8.05
CA ALA A 18 -4.15 10.44 -7.32
C ALA A 18 -3.37 10.43 -5.99
N GLN A 19 -3.44 9.34 -5.23
CA GLN A 19 -2.76 9.22 -3.94
C GLN A 19 -1.25 8.99 -4.11
N ALA A 20 -0.84 8.21 -5.11
CA ALA A 20 0.58 8.04 -5.41
C ALA A 20 1.23 9.37 -5.82
N GLU A 21 0.57 10.16 -6.67
CA GLU A 21 1.03 11.49 -7.06
C GLU A 21 1.13 12.43 -5.85
N ALA A 22 0.15 12.41 -4.94
CA ALA A 22 0.19 13.22 -3.72
C ALA A 22 1.38 12.87 -2.81
N LEU A 23 1.64 11.57 -2.60
CA LEU A 23 2.78 11.09 -1.82
C LEU A 23 4.13 11.42 -2.49
N GLN A 24 4.20 11.38 -3.83
CA GLN A 24 5.39 11.80 -4.57
C GLN A 24 5.63 13.31 -4.42
N LYS A 25 4.59 14.14 -4.52
CA LYS A 25 4.66 15.59 -4.27
C LYS A 25 5.10 15.91 -2.84
N ALA A 26 4.78 15.04 -1.87
CA ALA A 26 5.27 15.13 -0.50
C ALA A 26 6.76 14.73 -0.35
N GLY A 27 7.43 14.32 -1.43
CA GLY A 27 8.86 14.01 -1.46
C GLY A 27 9.22 12.55 -1.18
N HIS A 28 8.26 11.63 -1.26
CA HIS A 28 8.49 10.20 -1.10
C HIS A 28 8.73 9.49 -2.44
N GLU A 29 9.48 8.39 -2.41
CA GLU A 29 9.54 7.46 -3.54
C GLU A 29 8.34 6.53 -3.43
N VAL A 30 7.49 6.51 -4.46
CA VAL A 30 6.22 5.75 -4.41
C VAL A 30 6.16 4.77 -5.57
N GLN A 31 5.99 3.50 -5.23
CA GLN A 31 5.65 2.44 -6.16
C GLN A 31 4.16 2.14 -6.04
N PRO A 32 3.34 2.49 -7.04
CA PRO A 32 1.93 2.13 -7.07
C PRO A 32 1.76 0.64 -7.41
N ALA A 33 0.76 -0.01 -6.83
CA ALA A 33 0.43 -1.41 -7.09
C ALA A 33 -1.08 -1.64 -7.08
N VAL A 34 -1.61 -2.19 -8.18
CA VAL A 34 -3.04 -2.50 -8.30
C VAL A 34 -3.33 -3.88 -7.72
N GLY A 35 -4.24 -3.92 -6.74
CA GLY A 35 -4.79 -5.12 -6.13
C GLY A 35 -3.76 -6.01 -5.41
N ARG A 36 -4.24 -7.16 -4.93
CA ARG A 36 -3.41 -8.12 -4.17
C ARG A 36 -2.17 -8.55 -4.93
N LYS A 37 -2.35 -8.93 -6.20
CA LYS A 37 -1.28 -9.47 -7.03
C LYS A 37 -0.19 -8.43 -7.25
N GLY A 38 -0.54 -7.20 -7.62
CA GLY A 38 0.43 -6.14 -7.81
C GLY A 38 1.24 -5.86 -6.54
N VAL A 39 0.58 -5.84 -5.37
CA VAL A 39 1.27 -5.65 -4.08
C VAL A 39 2.22 -6.81 -3.79
N GLN A 40 1.81 -8.06 -4.02
CA GLN A 40 2.67 -9.23 -3.81
C GLN A 40 3.88 -9.24 -4.75
N ASP A 41 3.66 -8.95 -6.04
CA ASP A 41 4.73 -8.89 -7.04
C ASP A 41 5.74 -7.77 -6.71
N ALA A 42 5.27 -6.62 -6.20
CA ALA A 42 6.11 -5.54 -5.73
C ALA A 42 6.94 -5.93 -4.49
N LEU A 43 6.33 -6.62 -3.51
CA LEU A 43 7.03 -7.11 -2.32
C LEU A 43 8.13 -8.13 -2.67
N GLY A 44 7.96 -8.91 -3.74
CA GLY A 44 8.96 -9.88 -4.19
C GLY A 44 10.17 -9.25 -4.90
N SER A 45 10.04 -8.02 -5.40
CA SER A 45 11.04 -7.34 -6.23
C SER A 45 11.75 -6.18 -5.53
N GLY A 46 11.30 -5.75 -4.34
CA GLY A 46 11.89 -4.60 -3.67
C GLY A 46 11.68 -4.55 -2.17
N ASN A 47 12.54 -3.78 -1.52
CA ASN A 47 12.40 -3.39 -0.11
C ASN A 47 11.70 -2.04 -0.02
N PHE A 48 10.83 -1.89 0.99
CA PHE A 48 10.07 -0.68 1.30
C PHE A 48 10.15 -0.33 2.77
N ASP A 49 10.19 0.95 3.09
CA ASP A 49 10.14 1.45 4.47
C ASP A 49 8.70 1.38 5.01
N LEU A 50 7.74 1.63 4.13
CA LEU A 50 6.31 1.68 4.42
C LEU A 50 5.52 1.06 3.28
N VAL A 51 4.55 0.21 3.63
CA VAL A 51 3.50 -0.26 2.72
C VAL A 51 2.18 0.32 3.20
N ILE A 52 1.49 1.01 2.31
CA ILE A 52 0.16 1.57 2.57
C ILE A 52 -0.85 0.76 1.76
N LEU A 53 -1.82 0.18 2.46
CA LEU A 53 -2.92 -0.59 1.90
C LEU A 53 -4.17 0.28 1.93
N GLY A 54 -4.55 0.80 0.77
CA GLY A 54 -5.56 1.81 0.62
C GLY A 54 -7.01 1.33 0.82
N PRO A 55 -7.95 2.28 0.98
CA PRO A 55 -9.33 2.01 1.31
C PRO A 55 -10.11 1.27 0.21
N THR A 56 -9.68 1.29 -1.06
CA THR A 56 -10.46 0.64 -2.12
C THR A 56 -10.14 -0.86 -2.25
N LEU A 57 -9.13 -1.37 -1.54
CA LEU A 57 -8.88 -2.80 -1.43
C LEU A 57 -10.08 -3.53 -0.81
N THR A 58 -10.21 -4.82 -1.09
CA THR A 58 -11.27 -5.61 -0.45
C THR A 58 -10.97 -5.83 1.03
N ARG A 59 -11.99 -6.21 1.82
CA ARG A 59 -11.78 -6.64 3.21
C ARG A 59 -10.80 -7.81 3.31
N ASP A 60 -10.88 -8.75 2.37
CA ASP A 60 -9.99 -9.92 2.32
C ASP A 60 -8.54 -9.50 2.02
N ASP A 61 -8.33 -8.60 1.06
CA ASP A 61 -7.01 -8.06 0.74
C ASP A 61 -6.38 -7.36 1.95
N ARG A 62 -7.14 -6.51 2.64
CA ARG A 62 -6.65 -5.81 3.84
C ARG A 62 -6.36 -6.73 5.02
N HIS A 63 -6.93 -7.93 5.06
CA HIS A 63 -6.61 -8.93 6.07
C HIS A 63 -5.36 -9.73 5.67
N HIS A 64 -5.24 -10.09 4.39
CA HIS A 64 -4.20 -10.97 3.89
C HIS A 64 -2.86 -10.27 3.64
N LEU A 65 -2.89 -9.04 3.10
CA LEU A 65 -1.68 -8.32 2.69
C LEU A 65 -0.77 -7.88 3.85
N PRO A 66 -1.26 -7.44 5.04
CA PRO A 66 -0.36 -7.10 6.15
C PRO A 66 0.54 -8.27 6.57
N TYR A 67 -0.01 -9.49 6.59
CA TYR A 67 0.76 -10.69 6.86
C TYR A 67 1.85 -10.91 5.79
N MET A 68 1.51 -10.75 4.51
CA MET A 68 2.47 -10.89 3.41
C MET A 68 3.60 -9.86 3.50
N VAL A 69 3.29 -8.60 3.84
CA VAL A 69 4.33 -7.58 4.06
C VAL A 69 5.26 -7.99 5.19
N LYS A 70 4.70 -8.43 6.34
CA LYS A 70 5.50 -8.88 7.49
C LYS A 70 6.24 -10.20 7.27
N LYS A 71 5.83 -10.98 6.27
CA LYS A 71 6.56 -12.16 5.80
C LYS A 71 7.74 -11.75 4.93
N ALA A 72 7.58 -10.75 4.06
CA ALA A 72 8.64 -10.22 3.21
C ALA A 72 9.72 -9.46 3.99
N SER A 73 9.33 -8.61 4.95
CA SER A 73 10.25 -7.87 5.80
C SER A 73 9.63 -7.55 7.16
N LYS A 74 10.35 -7.86 8.24
CA LYS A 74 9.93 -7.51 9.62
C LYS A 74 10.06 -6.01 9.90
N GLN A 75 10.99 -5.34 9.22
CA GLN A 75 11.31 -3.92 9.42
C GLN A 75 10.32 -2.99 8.72
N THR A 76 9.71 -3.44 7.62
CA THR A 76 8.74 -2.65 6.85
C THR A 76 7.52 -2.31 7.71
N LYS A 77 7.17 -1.03 7.77
CA LYS A 77 5.95 -0.55 8.44
C LYS A 77 4.75 -0.79 7.54
N VAL A 78 3.58 -1.03 8.13
CA VAL A 78 2.33 -1.26 7.39
C VAL A 78 1.28 -0.29 7.91
N LEU A 79 0.67 0.46 7.00
CA LEU A 79 -0.52 1.28 7.26
C LEU A 79 -1.69 0.68 6.49
N VAL A 80 -2.77 0.35 7.19
CA VAL A 80 -4.01 -0.14 6.57
C VAL A 80 -5.07 0.94 6.70
N MET A 81 -5.55 1.42 5.55
CA MET A 81 -6.63 2.40 5.49
C MET A 81 -7.97 1.68 5.39
N HIS A 82 -8.93 2.13 6.17
CA HIS A 82 -10.30 1.65 6.14
C HIS A 82 -11.18 2.75 5.56
N THR A 83 -12.14 2.39 4.70
CA THR A 83 -13.30 3.25 4.45
C THR A 83 -14.10 3.31 5.75
N ASP A 84 -14.49 4.49 6.20
CA ASP A 84 -15.23 4.69 7.44
C ASP A 84 -16.45 3.77 7.50
N GLY A 85 -16.34 2.71 8.31
CA GLY A 85 -17.31 2.22 9.29
C GLY A 85 -18.77 1.94 8.92
N SER A 86 -19.28 2.23 7.73
CA SER A 86 -20.68 1.96 7.36
C SER A 86 -20.91 0.48 7.09
N ARG A 87 -20.82 -0.31 8.17
CA ARG A 87 -21.56 -1.53 8.37
C ARG A 87 -23.04 -1.14 8.48
N HIS A 88 -23.81 -1.42 7.44
CA HIS A 88 -25.23 -1.72 7.60
C HIS A 88 -25.38 -3.21 7.93
#